data_AF-A0A959GRJ7-F1
#
_entry.id   AF-A0A959GRJ7-F1
#
_cell.length_a   1.000
_cell.length_b   1.000
_cell.length_c   1.000
_cell.angle_alpha   90.00
_cell.angle_beta   90.00
_cell.angle_gamma   90.00
#
_symmetry.space_group_name_H-M   'P 1'
#
loop_
_entity.id
_entity.type
_entity.pdbx_description
1 polymer ?
#
loop_
_entity_poly.entity_id
_entity_poly.type
_entity_poly.pdbx_seq_one_letter_code
_entity_poly.pdbx_strand_id
1 'polypeptide(L)'
;MKILLPFFIGACLITFTSCGGEAPSGQQQQTDGTATDTSAGSEEGDPDGYDNPQLRANHDCQVSGDILEGNQFWIREREILVVVKADSTTLDADYGPSHRILEVYDTKSCNRIERKVLPVDVSPDFPYYIADITYNNNSQLIAIHGFSFIYIYDVENRNLLPQLQPQYMAKRYGVDAQSGMIQRLEVWEKYLVGYARDYGSFVFDLSDKQDPKPVVAFAEYEVETQVFHSLFLLESQSGYQAIMPSYDYETDQFSINPAFESPIALNTDVPKSARNNRFLVLRQANEEKTALAFDLKDRKTVTLPGNIATQQTKNILDWLKQNG
;
A
#
# COMPACT_ATOMS: atom_id res chain seq x y z
N MET A 1 -8.15 58.55 12.45
CA MET A 1 -8.67 58.87 11.11
C MET A 1 -9.61 57.74 10.72
N LYS A 2 -10.92 58.00 10.69
CA LYS A 2 -11.97 56.99 10.44
C LYS A 2 -12.03 56.73 8.93
N ILE A 3 -11.89 55.49 8.50
CA ILE A 3 -12.27 55.06 7.15
C ILE A 3 -13.20 53.86 7.30
N LEU A 4 -14.45 54.10 6.91
CA LEU A 4 -15.52 53.12 6.76
C LEU A 4 -15.24 52.27 5.52
N LEU A 5 -15.43 50.95 5.62
CA LEU A 5 -15.51 50.05 4.47
C LEU A 5 -16.93 49.45 4.42
N PRO A 6 -17.64 49.51 3.28
CA PRO A 6 -19.03 49.08 3.20
C PRO A 6 -19.18 47.56 3.02
N PHE A 7 -20.20 47.04 3.68
CA PHE A 7 -20.85 45.75 3.40
C PHE A 7 -21.33 45.70 1.95
N PHE A 8 -20.96 44.64 1.22
CA PHE A 8 -21.65 44.24 -0.01
C PHE A 8 -22.22 42.84 0.17
N ILE A 9 -23.55 42.78 0.24
CA ILE A 9 -24.38 41.58 0.20
C ILE A 9 -24.67 41.31 -1.28
N GLY A 10 -24.18 40.19 -1.81
CA GLY A 10 -24.48 39.72 -3.16
C GLY A 10 -25.23 38.39 -3.09
N ALA A 11 -26.54 38.45 -3.34
CA ALA A 11 -27.46 37.31 -3.32
C ALA A 11 -27.49 36.55 -4.66
N CYS A 12 -27.79 35.26 -4.53
CA CYS A 12 -28.02 34.21 -5.52
C CYS A 12 -28.64 34.60 -6.87
N LEU A 13 -28.16 33.94 -7.93
CA LEU A 13 -28.98 33.46 -9.03
C LEU A 13 -28.43 32.12 -9.55
N ILE A 14 -29.09 31.04 -9.17
CA ILE A 14 -28.93 29.69 -9.74
C ILE A 14 -30.03 29.54 -10.78
N THR A 15 -29.67 29.42 -12.05
CA THR A 15 -30.60 29.04 -13.11
C THR A 15 -30.40 27.57 -13.44
N PHE A 16 -31.38 26.75 -13.10
CA PHE A 16 -31.54 25.40 -13.62
C PHE A 16 -32.14 25.47 -15.03
N THR A 17 -31.41 25.00 -16.03
CA THR A 17 -31.98 24.65 -17.35
C THR A 17 -32.08 23.13 -17.44
N SER A 18 -33.30 22.65 -17.27
CA SER A 18 -33.78 21.34 -17.66
C SER A 18 -33.95 21.31 -19.19
N CYS A 19 -33.43 20.26 -19.83
CA CYS A 19 -33.93 19.79 -21.12
C CYS A 19 -34.01 18.26 -21.05
N GLY A 20 -35.25 17.77 -21.09
CA GLY A 20 -35.59 16.37 -21.36
C GLY A 20 -36.14 16.21 -22.78
N GLY A 21 -36.18 14.94 -23.22
CA GLY A 21 -36.81 14.45 -24.45
C GLY A 21 -35.83 14.28 -25.61
N GLU A 22 -35.89 13.26 -26.45
CA GLU A 22 -36.76 12.09 -26.60
C GLU A 22 -36.01 11.13 -27.54
N ALA A 23 -36.19 9.81 -27.37
CA ALA A 23 -35.59 8.80 -28.25
C ALA A 23 -36.40 8.65 -29.55
N PRO A 24 -35.74 8.43 -30.71
CA PRO A 24 -36.41 7.85 -31.88
C PRO A 24 -35.98 6.41 -32.13
N SER A 25 -37.00 5.62 -32.44
CA SER A 25 -37.03 4.21 -32.84
C SER A 25 -36.82 3.99 -34.35
N GLY A 26 -36.09 2.92 -34.72
CA GLY A 26 -36.20 2.13 -35.97
C GLY A 26 -35.68 2.76 -37.27
N GLN A 27 -35.10 2.07 -38.27
CA GLN A 27 -34.98 0.64 -38.61
C GLN A 27 -33.79 0.39 -39.59
N GLN A 28 -33.11 -0.75 -39.37
CA GLN A 28 -32.52 -1.76 -40.28
C GLN A 28 -32.09 -1.43 -41.74
N GLN A 29 -30.85 -1.80 -42.09
CA GLN A 29 -30.47 -3.01 -42.88
C GLN A 29 -28.92 -3.12 -42.95
N GLN A 30 -28.28 -4.18 -42.39
CA GLN A 30 -27.79 -5.43 -43.06
C GLN A 30 -26.70 -5.16 -44.11
N THR A 31 -25.49 -5.76 -44.10
CA THR A 31 -24.95 -7.13 -43.87
C THR A 31 -23.41 -6.99 -43.70
N ASP A 32 -22.55 -7.89 -43.22
CA ASP A 32 -22.50 -9.36 -43.07
C ASP A 32 -21.33 -9.71 -42.10
N GLY A 33 -21.41 -10.83 -41.37
CA GLY A 33 -20.31 -11.33 -40.53
C GLY A 33 -20.69 -12.27 -39.37
N THR A 34 -21.57 -13.24 -39.64
CA THR A 34 -22.09 -14.38 -38.85
C THR A 34 -20.95 -15.30 -38.30
N ALA A 35 -21.10 -16.16 -37.28
CA ALA A 35 -22.27 -16.77 -36.66
C ALA A 35 -21.96 -17.38 -35.28
N THR A 36 -22.95 -17.30 -34.40
CA THR A 36 -23.24 -18.22 -33.30
C THR A 36 -23.44 -19.64 -33.84
N ASP A 37 -23.03 -20.67 -33.10
CA ASP A 37 -23.72 -21.96 -33.20
C ASP A 37 -23.97 -22.58 -31.85
N THR A 38 -25.14 -23.21 -31.78
CA THR A 38 -25.77 -23.84 -30.63
C THR A 38 -25.58 -25.33 -30.84
N SER A 39 -25.01 -26.03 -29.88
CA SER A 39 -25.06 -27.50 -29.87
C SER A 39 -25.61 -27.96 -28.54
N ALA A 40 -26.87 -28.40 -28.60
CA ALA A 40 -27.38 -29.44 -27.71
C ALA A 40 -26.51 -30.69 -27.94
N GLY A 41 -25.68 -30.99 -26.94
CA GLY A 41 -24.94 -32.24 -26.82
C GLY A 41 -25.66 -33.16 -25.84
N SER A 42 -25.95 -34.36 -26.32
CA SER A 42 -26.60 -35.48 -25.67
C SER A 42 -26.06 -35.84 -24.28
N GLU A 43 -26.96 -36.37 -23.45
CA GLU A 43 -26.65 -37.27 -22.34
C GLU A 43 -25.73 -38.40 -22.81
N GLU A 44 -24.45 -38.31 -22.51
CA GLU A 44 -23.57 -39.46 -22.35
C GLU A 44 -22.77 -39.21 -21.06
N GLY A 45 -23.06 -40.04 -20.06
CA GLY A 45 -22.44 -39.94 -18.74
C GLY A 45 -20.94 -40.21 -18.84
N ASP A 46 -20.15 -39.24 -18.39
CA ASP A 46 -18.73 -39.43 -18.11
C ASP A 46 -18.56 -39.57 -16.58
N PRO A 47 -18.08 -40.72 -16.08
CA PRO A 47 -18.00 -41.02 -14.67
C PRO A 47 -16.64 -40.57 -14.13
N ASP A 48 -16.48 -39.29 -13.83
CA ASP A 48 -15.43 -38.81 -12.91
C ASP A 48 -15.84 -37.46 -12.31
N GLY A 49 -16.78 -37.54 -11.36
CA GLY A 49 -17.18 -36.43 -10.52
C GLY A 49 -16.05 -35.99 -9.60
N TYR A 50 -15.21 -35.07 -10.09
CA TYR A 50 -14.44 -34.21 -9.20
C TYR A 50 -15.39 -33.14 -8.66
N ASP A 51 -15.99 -33.47 -7.52
CA ASP A 51 -16.75 -32.56 -6.67
C ASP A 51 -15.82 -31.41 -6.26
N ASN A 52 -15.81 -30.32 -7.02
CA ASN A 52 -15.07 -29.13 -6.62
C ASN A 52 -15.92 -28.44 -5.54
N PRO A 53 -15.54 -28.50 -4.26
CA PRO A 53 -16.40 -28.03 -3.18
C PRO A 53 -16.70 -26.54 -3.40
N GLN A 54 -17.97 -26.22 -3.66
CA GLN A 54 -18.38 -24.83 -3.79
C GLN A 54 -18.04 -24.08 -2.51
N LEU A 55 -17.25 -23.02 -2.63
CA LEU A 55 -16.93 -22.14 -1.51
C LEU A 55 -18.23 -21.59 -0.91
N ARG A 56 -18.35 -21.47 0.42
CA ARG A 56 -19.57 -20.93 1.07
C ARG A 56 -19.69 -19.43 0.87
N ALA A 57 -20.86 -18.89 0.55
CA ALA A 57 -21.01 -17.44 0.28
C ALA A 57 -20.99 -16.56 1.55
N ASN A 58 -21.18 -17.16 2.72
CA ASN A 58 -21.23 -16.50 4.03
C ASN A 58 -20.70 -17.44 5.13
N HIS A 59 -20.49 -16.88 6.33
CA HIS A 59 -20.21 -17.63 7.55
C HIS A 59 -21.24 -17.31 8.64
N ASP A 60 -21.47 -18.24 9.56
CA ASP A 60 -22.45 -18.08 10.65
C ASP A 60 -21.82 -17.64 11.98
N CYS A 61 -20.50 -17.43 12.00
CA CYS A 61 -19.79 -17.10 13.23
C CYS A 61 -20.22 -15.73 13.77
N GLN A 62 -20.70 -15.74 15.01
CA GLN A 62 -21.05 -14.53 15.74
C GLN A 62 -19.84 -14.01 16.50
N VAL A 63 -19.54 -12.72 16.29
CA VAL A 63 -18.47 -12.02 16.99
C VAL A 63 -19.12 -11.02 17.93
N SER A 64 -18.83 -11.13 19.22
CA SER A 64 -19.28 -10.20 20.25
C SER A 64 -18.34 -9.00 20.35
N GLY A 65 -18.80 -7.88 20.92
CA GLY A 65 -17.99 -6.67 21.12
C GLY A 65 -18.33 -5.57 20.12
N ASP A 66 -17.62 -4.45 20.23
CA ASP A 66 -17.76 -3.29 19.35
C ASP A 66 -16.72 -3.38 18.23
N ILE A 67 -17.16 -3.27 16.98
CA ILE A 67 -16.34 -3.45 15.77
C ILE A 67 -16.54 -2.22 14.89
N LEU A 68 -15.43 -1.55 14.57
CA LEU A 68 -15.45 -0.44 13.61
C LEU A 68 -15.65 -0.94 12.18
N GLU A 69 -16.13 -0.05 11.31
CA GLU A 69 -16.18 -0.32 9.88
C GLU A 69 -14.78 -0.71 9.34
N GLY A 70 -14.72 -1.74 8.49
CA GLY A 70 -13.46 -2.27 7.95
C GLY A 70 -12.69 -3.22 8.86
N ASN A 71 -13.02 -3.31 10.16
CA ASN A 71 -12.28 -4.12 11.13
C ASN A 71 -12.72 -5.58 11.26
N GLN A 72 -13.37 -6.10 10.22
CA GLN A 72 -13.70 -7.50 10.09
C GLN A 72 -13.42 -7.94 8.65
N PHE A 73 -12.64 -9.00 8.49
CA PHE A 73 -12.28 -9.52 7.18
C PHE A 73 -12.33 -11.05 7.14
N TRP A 74 -13.03 -11.60 6.14
CA TRP A 74 -13.20 -13.04 5.96
C TRP A 74 -12.47 -13.55 4.72
N ILE A 75 -11.53 -14.46 4.93
CA ILE A 75 -10.87 -15.21 3.87
C ILE A 75 -11.67 -16.48 3.61
N ARG A 76 -12.60 -16.39 2.66
CA ARG A 76 -13.53 -17.47 2.30
C ARG A 76 -12.81 -18.78 1.94
N GLU A 77 -11.75 -18.70 1.16
CA GLU A 77 -10.99 -19.86 0.65
C GLU A 77 -10.26 -20.61 1.76
N ARG A 78 -9.97 -19.93 2.87
CA ARG A 78 -9.25 -20.48 4.02
C ARG A 78 -10.15 -20.75 5.21
N GLU A 79 -11.39 -20.27 5.15
CA GLU A 79 -12.35 -20.32 6.24
C GLU A 79 -11.77 -19.68 7.52
N ILE A 80 -11.19 -18.48 7.34
CA ILE A 80 -10.55 -17.69 8.40
C ILE A 80 -11.21 -16.32 8.47
N LEU A 81 -11.70 -15.95 9.65
CA LEU A 81 -12.20 -14.61 9.94
C LEU A 81 -11.24 -13.90 10.88
N VAL A 82 -10.77 -12.71 10.49
CA VAL A 82 -9.94 -11.83 11.31
C VAL A 82 -10.77 -10.62 11.74
N VAL A 83 -10.70 -10.27 13.02
CA VAL A 83 -11.47 -9.16 13.60
C VAL A 83 -10.60 -8.33 14.53
N VAL A 84 -10.71 -7.00 14.42
CA VAL A 84 -10.23 -6.05 15.42
C VAL A 84 -11.42 -5.41 16.11
N LYS A 85 -11.48 -5.48 17.44
CA LYS A 85 -12.65 -5.04 18.20
C LYS A 85 -12.29 -4.43 19.55
N ALA A 86 -13.30 -3.88 20.23
CA ALA A 86 -13.25 -3.50 21.64
C ALA A 86 -14.27 -4.30 22.46
N ASP A 87 -13.97 -4.50 23.74
CA ASP A 87 -14.93 -4.99 24.73
C ASP A 87 -14.65 -4.31 26.09
N SER A 88 -15.36 -4.72 27.15
CA SER A 88 -15.17 -4.16 28.49
C SER A 88 -13.75 -4.30 29.05
N THR A 89 -12.93 -5.21 28.51
CA THR A 89 -11.54 -5.43 28.93
C THR A 89 -10.57 -4.42 28.33
N THR A 90 -10.97 -3.70 27.27
CA THR A 90 -10.20 -2.62 26.65
C THR A 90 -10.89 -1.26 26.76
N LEU A 91 -11.97 -1.15 27.55
CA LEU A 91 -12.59 0.12 27.85
C LEU A 91 -11.64 1.00 28.67
N ASP A 92 -11.33 2.17 28.15
CA ASP A 92 -10.61 3.21 28.86
C ASP A 92 -11.61 4.21 29.49
N ALA A 93 -11.31 4.68 30.70
CA ALA A 93 -12.22 5.54 31.46
C ALA A 93 -12.38 6.93 30.85
N ASP A 94 -11.32 7.46 30.24
CA ASP A 94 -11.27 8.82 29.69
C ASP A 94 -11.55 8.81 28.18
N TYR A 95 -11.17 7.73 27.49
CA TYR A 95 -11.20 7.64 26.03
C TYR A 95 -12.26 6.69 25.46
N GLY A 96 -12.94 5.90 26.31
CA GLY A 96 -13.97 4.97 25.86
C GLY A 96 -13.39 3.68 25.24
N PRO A 97 -14.12 3.01 24.32
CA PRO A 97 -13.71 1.71 23.79
C PRO A 97 -12.40 1.75 23.01
N SER A 98 -11.37 1.06 23.50
CA SER A 98 -10.10 0.91 22.79
C SER A 98 -10.11 -0.33 21.89
N HIS A 99 -10.18 -0.12 20.57
CA HIS A 99 -10.28 -1.18 19.56
C HIS A 99 -8.91 -1.79 19.27
N ARG A 100 -8.46 -2.66 20.17
CA ARG A 100 -7.14 -3.31 20.13
C ARG A 100 -7.19 -4.81 20.43
N ILE A 101 -8.38 -5.41 20.43
CA ILE A 101 -8.52 -6.86 20.57
C ILE A 101 -8.51 -7.46 19.17
N LEU A 102 -7.43 -8.15 18.84
CA LEU A 102 -7.34 -8.98 17.65
C LEU A 102 -7.88 -10.37 17.98
N GLU A 103 -8.83 -10.85 17.18
CA GLU A 103 -9.28 -12.23 17.21
C GLU A 103 -9.27 -12.84 15.82
N VAL A 104 -8.94 -14.12 15.77
CA VAL A 104 -9.00 -14.92 14.54
C VAL A 104 -9.83 -16.16 14.79
N TYR A 105 -10.72 -16.49 13.87
CA TYR A 105 -11.66 -17.60 13.97
C TYR A 105 -11.53 -18.54 12.79
N ASP A 106 -11.74 -19.83 13.04
CA ASP A 106 -12.04 -20.83 12.00
C ASP A 106 -13.53 -20.77 11.68
N THR A 107 -13.91 -20.35 10.48
CA THR A 107 -15.33 -20.14 10.14
C THR A 107 -16.10 -21.43 9.89
N LYS A 108 -15.45 -22.59 9.81
CA LYS A 108 -16.15 -23.89 9.73
C LYS A 108 -16.71 -24.29 11.08
N SER A 109 -15.95 -24.05 12.14
CA SER A 109 -16.31 -24.46 13.51
C SER A 109 -16.75 -23.29 14.40
N CYS A 110 -16.52 -22.06 13.97
CA CYS A 110 -16.64 -20.83 14.76
C CYS A 110 -15.81 -20.83 16.04
N ASN A 111 -14.78 -21.69 16.10
CA ASN A 111 -13.82 -21.69 17.19
C ASN A 111 -12.80 -20.58 16.98
N ARG A 112 -12.47 -19.88 18.05
CA ARG A 112 -11.42 -18.88 18.06
C ARG A 112 -10.05 -19.56 18.03
N ILE A 113 -9.26 -19.23 17.02
CA ILE A 113 -7.88 -19.69 16.81
C ILE A 113 -6.92 -18.84 17.65
N GLU A 114 -7.06 -17.51 17.56
CA GLU A 114 -6.16 -16.54 18.19
C GLU A 114 -6.98 -15.48 18.93
N ARG A 115 -6.48 -15.03 20.08
CA ARG A 115 -6.93 -13.81 20.74
C ARG A 115 -5.73 -13.08 21.31
N LYS A 116 -5.53 -11.84 20.89
CA LYS A 116 -4.47 -10.98 21.43
C LYS A 116 -5.01 -9.59 21.71
N VAL A 117 -4.75 -9.09 22.91
CA VAL A 117 -4.92 -7.66 23.20
C VAL A 117 -3.64 -6.97 22.76
N LEU A 118 -3.71 -6.22 21.66
CA LEU A 118 -2.61 -5.41 21.16
C LEU A 118 -2.31 -4.28 22.18
N PRO A 119 -1.05 -3.82 22.27
CA PRO A 119 -0.68 -2.75 23.17
C PRO A 119 -1.44 -1.47 22.82
N VAL A 120 -1.51 -0.53 23.77
CA VAL A 120 -1.84 0.84 23.42
C VAL A 120 -0.66 1.37 22.60
N ASP A 121 -0.93 1.89 21.40
CA ASP A 121 0.10 2.40 20.49
C ASP A 121 0.57 3.78 20.94
N VAL A 122 -0.19 4.83 20.61
CA VAL A 122 0.04 6.20 21.09
C VAL A 122 -0.95 6.63 22.17
N SER A 123 -2.23 6.24 22.05
CA SER A 123 -3.30 6.54 23.01
C SER A 123 -4.47 5.56 22.81
N PRO A 124 -5.28 5.25 23.85
CA PRO A 124 -6.35 4.25 23.76
C PRO A 124 -7.45 4.55 22.73
N ASP A 125 -7.65 5.83 22.40
CA ASP A 125 -8.59 6.32 21.38
C ASP A 125 -8.09 6.16 19.93
N PHE A 126 -6.84 5.76 19.72
CA PHE A 126 -6.33 5.38 18.40
C PHE A 126 -6.50 3.87 18.20
N PRO A 127 -7.50 3.45 17.40
CA PRO A 127 -7.78 2.04 17.19
C PRO A 127 -6.73 1.39 16.27
N TYR A 128 -6.69 0.06 16.31
CA TYR A 128 -6.06 -0.72 15.25
C TYR A 128 -7.04 -0.93 14.10
N TYR A 129 -6.51 -1.03 12.89
CA TYR A 129 -7.25 -1.29 11.67
C TYR A 129 -6.72 -2.50 10.92
N ILE A 130 -7.61 -3.25 10.25
CA ILE A 130 -7.20 -4.17 9.20
C ILE A 130 -6.93 -3.34 7.94
N ALA A 131 -5.75 -3.48 7.34
CA ALA A 131 -5.39 -2.68 6.17
C ALA A 131 -6.28 -3.00 4.96
N ASP A 132 -6.61 -2.00 4.14
CA ASP A 132 -7.48 -2.13 2.95
C ASP A 132 -6.98 -3.18 1.93
N ILE A 133 -5.66 -3.38 1.86
CA ILE A 133 -5.05 -4.51 1.15
C ILE A 133 -5.07 -5.71 2.11
N THR A 134 -6.30 -6.14 2.40
CA THR A 134 -6.61 -7.06 3.49
C THR A 134 -6.00 -8.44 3.28
N TYR A 135 -5.86 -8.89 2.04
CA TYR A 135 -5.30 -10.21 1.72
C TYR A 135 -4.67 -10.23 0.33
N ASN A 136 -3.36 -10.44 0.31
CA ASN A 136 -2.64 -10.78 -0.92
C ASN A 136 -2.69 -12.31 -1.07
N ASN A 137 -3.56 -12.79 -1.96
CA ASN A 137 -3.78 -14.22 -2.25
C ASN A 137 -2.49 -15.00 -2.49
N ASN A 138 -1.46 -14.37 -3.06
CA ASN A 138 -0.19 -15.04 -3.34
C ASN A 138 0.63 -15.21 -2.06
N SER A 139 0.62 -14.22 -1.18
CA SER A 139 1.43 -14.21 0.06
C SER A 139 0.72 -14.79 1.29
N GLN A 140 -0.62 -14.87 1.29
CA GLN A 140 -1.45 -15.34 2.40
C GLN A 140 -1.27 -14.53 3.69
N LEU A 141 -1.07 -13.22 3.58
CA LEU A 141 -0.85 -12.31 4.71
C LEU A 141 -2.00 -11.31 4.86
N ILE A 142 -2.36 -11.02 6.11
CA ILE A 142 -3.25 -9.91 6.48
C ILE A 142 -2.44 -8.93 7.33
N ALA A 143 -2.39 -7.67 6.90
CA ALA A 143 -1.77 -6.62 7.68
C ALA A 143 -2.80 -5.92 8.59
N ILE A 144 -2.40 -5.68 9.84
CA ILE A 144 -3.14 -4.94 10.85
C ILE A 144 -2.23 -3.80 11.31
N HIS A 145 -2.73 -2.58 11.41
CA HIS A 145 -1.92 -1.44 11.82
C HIS A 145 -2.60 -0.58 12.88
N GLY A 146 -1.82 -0.12 13.84
CA GLY A 146 -2.19 0.96 14.74
C GLY A 146 -1.69 2.29 14.18
N PHE A 147 -1.33 3.18 15.09
CA PHE A 147 -0.71 4.45 14.76
C PHE A 147 0.72 4.25 14.23
N SER A 148 1.56 3.53 14.97
CA SER A 148 2.98 3.30 14.65
C SER A 148 3.39 1.83 14.64
N PHE A 149 2.53 0.93 15.11
CA PHE A 149 2.78 -0.51 15.12
C PHE A 149 2.03 -1.22 14.01
N ILE A 150 2.66 -2.26 13.47
CA ILE A 150 2.08 -3.14 12.46
C ILE A 150 2.18 -4.58 12.98
N TYR A 151 1.14 -5.34 12.75
CA TYR A 151 1.10 -6.79 12.91
C TYR A 151 0.72 -7.42 11.59
N ILE A 152 1.26 -8.60 11.32
CA ILE A 152 0.87 -9.40 10.16
C ILE A 152 0.36 -10.74 10.68
N TYR A 153 -0.85 -11.12 10.29
CA TYR A 153 -1.34 -12.46 10.48
C TYR A 153 -0.98 -13.31 9.25
N ASP A 154 -0.19 -14.35 9.48
CA ASP A 154 0.13 -15.36 8.47
C ASP A 154 -0.98 -16.40 8.46
N VAL A 155 -1.78 -16.38 7.39
CA VAL A 155 -2.96 -17.22 7.25
C VAL A 155 -2.58 -18.68 7.03
N GLU A 156 -1.45 -18.92 6.34
CA GLU A 156 -0.96 -20.27 6.04
C GLU A 156 -0.48 -20.95 7.32
N ASN A 157 0.34 -20.27 8.11
CA ASN A 157 0.90 -20.81 9.36
C ASN A 157 0.01 -20.59 10.58
N ARG A 158 -1.10 -19.86 10.42
CA ARG A 158 -2.09 -19.53 11.47
C ARG A 158 -1.47 -18.89 12.71
N ASN A 159 -0.57 -17.93 12.50
CA ASN A 159 0.10 -17.24 13.58
C ASN A 159 0.30 -15.75 13.29
N LEU A 160 0.44 -14.96 14.36
CA LEU A 160 0.81 -13.56 14.25
C LEU A 160 2.34 -13.45 14.19
N LEU A 161 2.84 -12.69 13.21
CA LEU A 161 4.25 -12.35 13.13
C LEU A 161 4.67 -11.39 14.27
N PRO A 162 5.98 -11.24 14.54
CA PRO A 162 6.45 -10.22 15.47
C PRO A 162 5.93 -8.83 15.12
N GLN A 163 5.79 -7.99 16.15
CA GLN A 163 5.41 -6.58 15.96
C GLN A 163 6.45 -5.86 15.11
N LEU A 164 5.99 -5.12 14.12
CA LEU A 164 6.83 -4.29 13.27
C LEU A 164 6.61 -2.81 13.61
N GLN A 165 7.67 -2.02 13.51
CA GLN A 165 7.63 -0.58 13.67
C GLN A 165 8.49 0.06 12.58
N PRO A 166 7.97 1.02 11.79
CA PRO A 166 8.70 1.66 10.70
C PRO A 166 10.06 2.22 11.15
N GLN A 167 11.06 2.07 10.29
CA GLN A 167 12.37 2.71 10.44
C GLN A 167 12.67 3.58 9.24
N TYR A 168 13.31 4.72 9.49
CA TYR A 168 13.58 5.75 8.51
C TYR A 168 15.06 6.10 8.48
N MET A 169 15.57 6.52 7.31
CA MET A 169 16.99 6.84 7.17
C MET A 169 17.34 8.14 7.91
N ALA A 170 16.55 9.19 7.69
CA ALA A 170 16.64 10.40 8.51
C ALA A 170 15.66 10.36 9.69
N LYS A 171 16.02 11.06 10.78
CA LYS A 171 15.15 11.20 11.94
C LYS A 171 13.90 11.99 11.55
N ARG A 172 12.73 11.50 11.95
CA ARG A 172 11.44 12.16 11.76
C ARG A 172 11.01 12.90 13.02
N TYR A 173 10.29 14.00 12.84
CA TYR A 173 9.68 14.78 13.89
C TYR A 173 8.21 14.98 13.56
N GLY A 174 7.34 14.71 14.53
CA GLY A 174 5.90 14.96 14.38
C GLY A 174 5.65 16.45 14.20
N VAL A 175 4.89 16.79 13.15
CA VAL A 175 4.42 18.14 12.87
C VAL A 175 3.10 18.39 13.63
N ASP A 176 2.28 17.34 13.77
CA ASP A 176 1.06 17.33 14.58
C ASP A 176 0.82 15.96 15.23
N ALA A 177 -0.37 15.77 15.82
CA ALA A 177 -0.76 14.55 16.53
C ALA A 177 -1.02 13.34 15.61
N GLN A 178 -1.11 13.55 14.29
CA GLN A 178 -1.34 12.53 13.27
C GLN A 178 -0.06 12.18 12.50
N SER A 179 1.00 12.96 12.66
CA SER A 179 2.30 12.65 12.07
C SER A 179 2.83 11.30 12.56
N GLY A 180 3.24 10.46 11.61
CA GLY A 180 3.69 9.09 11.85
C GLY A 180 2.57 8.06 11.84
N MET A 181 1.29 8.46 11.74
CA MET A 181 0.17 7.53 11.61
C MET A 181 0.30 6.74 10.31
N ILE A 182 0.30 5.41 10.40
CA ILE A 182 0.28 4.51 9.25
C ILE A 182 -1.05 4.67 8.52
N GLN A 183 -1.00 4.94 7.22
CA GLN A 183 -2.19 5.14 6.39
C GLN A 183 -2.37 4.05 5.34
N ARG A 184 -1.26 3.53 4.81
CA ARG A 184 -1.26 2.59 3.69
C ARG A 184 -0.25 1.49 3.94
N LEU A 185 -0.62 0.27 3.58
CA LEU A 185 0.19 -0.93 3.61
C LEU A 185 -0.12 -1.77 2.37
N GLU A 186 0.93 -2.28 1.72
CA GLU A 186 0.85 -3.15 0.55
C GLU A 186 1.89 -4.24 0.66
N VAL A 187 1.49 -5.49 0.41
CA VAL A 187 2.42 -6.62 0.30
C VAL A 187 2.79 -6.78 -1.16
N TRP A 188 4.08 -6.67 -1.45
CA TRP A 188 4.65 -6.86 -2.77
C TRP A 188 5.76 -7.89 -2.74
N GLU A 189 5.51 -9.02 -3.40
CA GLU A 189 6.35 -10.21 -3.31
C GLU A 189 6.56 -10.61 -1.85
N LYS A 190 7.80 -10.52 -1.36
CA LYS A 190 8.22 -10.82 0.00
C LYS A 190 8.39 -9.58 0.88
N TYR A 191 7.91 -8.41 0.44
CA TYR A 191 8.08 -7.15 1.14
C TYR A 191 6.74 -6.58 1.59
N LEU A 192 6.71 -5.99 2.79
CA LEU A 192 5.64 -5.08 3.20
C LEU A 192 6.11 -3.66 2.92
N VAL A 193 5.43 -2.95 2.03
CA VAL A 193 5.67 -1.55 1.71
C VAL A 193 4.55 -0.73 2.31
N GLY A 194 4.87 0.38 2.98
CA GLY A 194 3.87 1.22 3.61
C GLY A 194 4.18 2.70 3.55
N TYR A 195 3.22 3.49 4.00
CA TYR A 195 3.32 4.93 4.09
C TYR A 195 2.72 5.43 5.41
N ALA A 196 3.47 6.28 6.10
CA ALA A 196 3.02 6.97 7.30
C ALA A 196 2.93 8.48 7.02
N ARG A 197 1.87 9.11 7.51
CA ARG A 197 1.63 10.54 7.35
C ARG A 197 2.84 11.35 7.81
N ASP A 198 3.26 12.30 6.98
CA ASP A 198 4.46 13.13 7.10
C ASP A 198 5.79 12.36 7.09
N TYR A 199 5.89 11.21 7.73
CA TYR A 199 7.14 10.45 7.84
C TYR A 199 7.56 9.76 6.54
N GLY A 200 6.61 9.57 5.63
CA GLY A 200 6.84 9.00 4.31
C GLY A 200 6.81 7.48 4.29
N SER A 201 7.40 6.92 3.24
CA SER A 201 7.38 5.48 2.98
C SER A 201 8.34 4.69 3.87
N PHE A 202 8.00 3.43 4.13
CA PHE A 202 8.82 2.46 4.83
C PHE A 202 8.66 1.07 4.20
N VAL A 203 9.64 0.19 4.43
CA VAL A 203 9.63 -1.17 3.88
C VAL A 203 10.11 -2.18 4.92
N PHE A 204 9.53 -3.38 4.92
CA PHE A 204 10.03 -4.55 5.63
C PHE A 204 10.26 -5.70 4.66
N ASP A 205 11.35 -6.44 4.85
CA ASP A 205 11.58 -7.76 4.26
C ASP A 205 10.92 -8.83 5.13
N LEU A 206 10.00 -9.59 4.53
CA LEU A 206 9.24 -10.68 5.15
C LEU A 206 9.78 -12.07 4.76
N SER A 207 10.97 -12.14 4.14
CA SER A 207 11.61 -13.41 3.74
C SER A 207 11.76 -14.36 4.93
N ASP A 208 12.13 -13.83 6.10
CA ASP A 208 12.11 -14.54 7.37
C ASP A 208 10.93 -14.04 8.20
N LYS A 209 9.84 -14.81 8.19
CA LYS A 209 8.62 -14.47 8.92
C LYS A 209 8.80 -14.47 10.45
N GLN A 210 9.83 -15.12 10.99
CA GLN A 210 10.11 -15.15 12.43
C GLN A 210 10.91 -13.93 12.90
N ASP A 211 11.63 -13.28 12.00
CA ASP A 211 12.39 -12.05 12.25
C ASP A 211 12.31 -11.10 11.04
N PRO A 212 11.13 -10.53 10.73
CA PRO A 212 11.01 -9.62 9.60
C PRO A 212 11.85 -8.36 9.84
N LYS A 213 12.56 -7.90 8.80
CA LYS A 213 13.58 -6.84 8.95
C LYS A 213 13.15 -5.56 8.27
N PRO A 214 13.31 -4.39 8.92
CA PRO A 214 13.13 -3.12 8.23
C PRO A 214 14.19 -2.97 7.14
N VAL A 215 13.76 -2.55 5.96
CA VAL A 215 14.65 -2.13 4.87
C VAL A 215 14.72 -0.62 4.93
N VAL A 216 15.84 -0.10 5.44
CA VAL A 216 16.09 1.35 5.48
C VAL A 216 16.28 1.87 4.05
N ALA A 217 15.71 3.03 3.75
CA ALA A 217 15.87 3.68 2.45
C ALA A 217 17.34 3.79 2.07
N PHE A 218 17.64 3.50 0.80
CA PHE A 218 18.99 3.66 0.27
C PHE A 218 19.34 5.13 0.08
N ALA A 219 18.35 5.94 -0.30
CA ALA A 219 18.47 7.38 -0.44
C ALA A 219 17.14 8.06 -0.06
N GLU A 220 17.23 9.27 0.48
CA GLU A 220 16.07 10.10 0.82
C GLU A 220 16.33 11.55 0.38
N TYR A 221 15.26 12.22 -0.06
CA TYR A 221 15.26 13.65 -0.31
C TYR A 221 14.08 14.30 0.41
N GLU A 222 14.39 15.29 1.25
CA GLU A 222 13.39 16.13 1.91
C GLU A 222 12.88 17.15 0.90
N VAL A 223 11.66 16.93 0.38
CA VAL A 223 11.04 17.80 -0.63
C VAL A 223 10.43 19.04 0.00
N GLU A 224 9.91 18.90 1.22
CA GLU A 224 9.36 19.94 2.08
C GLU A 224 9.73 19.62 3.52
N THR A 225 9.58 20.56 4.45
CA THR A 225 9.96 20.33 5.86
C THR A 225 9.25 19.11 6.42
N GLN A 226 10.03 18.12 6.84
CA GLN A 226 9.60 16.80 7.32
C GLN A 226 8.91 15.89 6.29
N VAL A 227 8.87 16.24 5.00
CA VAL A 227 8.31 15.39 3.94
C VAL A 227 9.43 14.77 3.12
N PHE A 228 9.52 13.44 3.16
CA PHE A 228 10.63 12.69 2.55
C PHE A 228 10.17 11.81 1.39
N HIS A 229 10.84 11.94 0.25
CA HIS A 229 10.76 10.97 -0.83
C HIS A 229 11.93 9.98 -0.71
N SER A 230 11.60 8.70 -0.66
CA SER A 230 12.55 7.64 -0.36
C SER A 230 12.73 6.70 -1.55
N LEU A 231 13.98 6.32 -1.82
CA LEU A 231 14.31 5.24 -2.74
C LEU A 231 14.84 4.06 -1.95
N PHE A 232 14.22 2.90 -2.15
CA PHE A 232 14.66 1.63 -1.56
C PHE A 232 15.31 0.78 -2.64
N LEU A 233 16.35 0.03 -2.26
CA LEU A 233 16.93 -1.02 -3.10
C LEU A 233 16.58 -2.36 -2.45
N LEU A 234 15.65 -3.08 -3.07
CA LEU A 234 15.19 -4.37 -2.57
C LEU A 234 16.00 -5.49 -3.22
N GLU A 235 16.55 -6.39 -2.42
CA GLU A 235 17.35 -7.51 -2.92
C GLU A 235 16.49 -8.55 -3.65
N SER A 236 17.02 -9.03 -4.77
CA SER A 236 16.50 -10.16 -5.52
C SER A 236 17.64 -11.14 -5.84
N GLN A 237 17.32 -12.29 -6.44
CA GLN A 237 18.32 -13.27 -6.86
C GLN A 237 19.29 -12.73 -7.93
N SER A 238 18.85 -11.78 -8.78
CA SER A 238 19.62 -11.27 -9.91
C SER A 238 20.19 -9.85 -9.69
N GLY A 239 19.98 -9.27 -8.51
CA GLY A 239 20.46 -7.93 -8.19
C GLY A 239 19.48 -7.19 -7.29
N TYR A 240 19.19 -5.93 -7.63
CA TYR A 240 18.30 -5.07 -6.87
C TYR A 240 17.15 -4.57 -7.72
N GLN A 241 15.96 -4.53 -7.12
CA GLN A 241 14.84 -3.79 -7.63
C GLN A 241 14.73 -2.48 -6.85
N ALA A 242 14.88 -1.35 -7.56
CA ALA A 242 14.66 -0.05 -6.95
C ALA A 242 13.15 0.27 -6.93
N ILE A 243 12.66 0.83 -5.83
CA ILE A 243 11.29 1.34 -5.70
C ILE A 243 11.30 2.74 -5.09
N MET A 244 10.33 3.56 -5.49
CA MET A 244 10.10 4.90 -4.94
C MET A 244 8.62 5.07 -4.59
N PRO A 245 8.17 4.47 -3.47
CA PRO A 245 6.75 4.45 -3.15
C PRO A 245 6.20 5.86 -2.94
N SER A 246 4.92 6.02 -3.26
CA SER A 246 4.20 7.28 -3.15
C SER A 246 2.79 7.04 -2.69
N TYR A 247 2.27 8.00 -1.93
CA TYR A 247 0.86 8.09 -1.62
C TYR A 247 0.34 9.43 -2.12
N ASP A 248 -0.76 9.40 -2.88
CA ASP A 248 -1.51 10.57 -3.29
C ASP A 248 -2.78 10.67 -2.45
N TYR A 249 -2.85 11.72 -1.62
CA TYR A 249 -3.95 11.96 -0.70
C TYR A 249 -5.25 12.37 -1.41
N GLU A 250 -5.15 13.01 -2.58
CA GLU A 250 -6.33 13.52 -3.31
C GLU A 250 -7.07 12.39 -4.00
N THR A 251 -6.32 11.40 -4.52
CA THR A 251 -6.87 10.24 -5.22
C THR A 251 -6.94 8.99 -4.35
N ASP A 252 -6.45 9.08 -3.12
CA ASP A 252 -6.30 7.98 -2.18
C ASP A 252 -5.52 6.77 -2.74
N GLN A 253 -4.54 7.06 -3.61
CA GLN A 253 -3.81 6.04 -4.34
C GLN A 253 -2.42 5.83 -3.74
N PHE A 254 -2.16 4.61 -3.25
CA PHE A 254 -0.82 4.15 -2.92
C PHE A 254 -0.18 3.47 -4.13
N SER A 255 1.12 3.69 -4.35
CA SER A 255 1.85 3.10 -5.46
C SER A 255 3.28 2.80 -5.06
N ILE A 256 3.75 1.58 -5.36
CA ILE A 256 5.11 1.12 -5.05
C ILE A 256 6.15 1.75 -5.98
N ASN A 257 5.79 1.98 -7.24
CA ASN A 257 6.64 2.54 -8.31
C ASN A 257 7.99 1.82 -8.48
N PRO A 258 8.00 0.59 -9.03
CA PRO A 258 9.23 -0.07 -9.44
C PRO A 258 9.97 0.74 -10.52
N ALA A 259 11.26 0.99 -10.30
CA ALA A 259 12.07 1.82 -11.18
C ALA A 259 12.57 1.09 -12.44
N PHE A 260 12.64 -0.25 -12.37
CA PHE A 260 13.12 -1.11 -13.45
C PHE A 260 12.07 -2.16 -13.80
N GLU A 261 12.08 -2.61 -15.06
CA GLU A 261 11.26 -3.73 -15.52
C GLU A 261 11.69 -5.07 -14.90
N SER A 262 12.97 -5.20 -14.55
CA SER A 262 13.51 -6.37 -13.86
C SER A 262 14.68 -5.97 -12.96
N PRO A 263 15.00 -6.76 -11.92
CA PRO A 263 16.09 -6.43 -11.00
C PRO A 263 17.45 -6.38 -11.70
N ILE A 264 18.26 -5.38 -11.34
CA ILE A 264 19.55 -5.09 -11.97
C ILE A 264 20.69 -5.24 -10.96
N ALA A 265 21.81 -5.82 -11.37
CA ALA A 265 23.02 -5.81 -10.55
C ALA A 265 23.60 -4.39 -10.46
N LEU A 266 23.67 -3.82 -9.25
CA LEU A 266 24.10 -2.44 -9.00
C LEU A 266 25.33 -2.39 -8.10
N ASN A 267 26.19 -1.40 -8.36
CA ASN A 267 27.18 -0.95 -7.38
C ASN A 267 26.51 0.02 -6.40
N THR A 268 26.41 -0.40 -5.14
CA THR A 268 25.77 0.34 -4.04
C THR A 268 26.77 1.13 -3.17
N ASP A 269 28.07 1.09 -3.53
CA ASP A 269 29.11 1.89 -2.89
C ASP A 269 29.01 3.36 -3.31
N VAL A 270 28.10 4.06 -2.63
CA VAL A 270 27.76 5.45 -2.87
C VAL A 270 27.96 6.23 -1.57
N PRO A 271 28.71 7.35 -1.58
CA PRO A 271 28.92 8.17 -0.39
C PRO A 271 27.61 8.62 0.25
N LYS A 272 27.56 8.68 1.59
CA LYS A 272 26.37 9.12 2.34
C LYS A 272 25.84 10.48 1.88
N SER A 273 26.72 11.41 1.52
CA SER A 273 26.31 12.74 1.01
C SER A 273 25.51 12.66 -0.29
N ALA A 274 25.80 11.69 -1.17
CA ALA A 274 25.07 11.52 -2.42
C ALA A 274 23.68 10.89 -2.20
N ARG A 275 23.48 10.15 -1.11
CA ARG A 275 22.19 9.53 -0.73
C ARG A 275 21.17 10.52 -0.17
N ASN A 276 21.60 11.74 0.17
CA ASN A 276 20.75 12.81 0.70
C ASN A 276 20.62 13.98 -0.30
N ASN A 277 20.54 13.69 -1.60
CA ASN A 277 20.44 14.68 -2.67
C ASN A 277 19.23 14.38 -3.57
N ARG A 278 18.66 15.42 -4.21
CA ARG A 278 17.57 15.27 -5.18
C ARG A 278 17.89 14.24 -6.26
N PHE A 279 19.09 14.34 -6.84
CA PHE A 279 19.53 13.43 -7.89
C PHE A 279 20.48 12.37 -7.34
N LEU A 280 20.18 11.11 -7.64
CA LEU A 280 21.04 9.96 -7.34
C LEU A 280 21.51 9.32 -8.64
N VAL A 281 22.79 8.93 -8.69
CA VAL A 281 23.34 8.17 -9.80
C VAL A 281 23.90 6.86 -9.27
N LEU A 282 23.37 5.75 -9.75
CA LEU A 282 23.87 4.40 -9.49
C LEU A 282 24.56 3.86 -10.73
N ARG A 283 25.45 2.89 -10.55
CA ARG A 283 26.17 2.23 -11.64
C ARG A 283 25.76 0.78 -11.70
N GLN A 284 25.47 0.28 -12.90
CA GLN A 284 25.34 -1.15 -13.10
C GLN A 284 26.68 -1.84 -12.82
N ALA A 285 26.61 -3.06 -12.29
CA ALA A 285 27.77 -3.93 -12.06
C ALA A 285 28.17 -4.69 -13.34
N ASN A 286 28.16 -4.00 -14.48
CA ASN A 286 28.60 -4.51 -15.78
C ASN A 286 29.96 -3.88 -16.18
N GLU A 287 30.55 -4.36 -17.28
CA GLU A 287 31.86 -3.87 -17.76
C GLU A 287 31.83 -2.36 -18.09
N GLU A 288 30.73 -1.90 -18.69
CA GLU A 288 30.54 -0.51 -19.13
C GLU A 288 30.22 0.46 -17.97
N LYS A 289 29.86 -0.07 -16.80
CA LYS A 289 29.40 0.68 -15.62
C LYS A 289 28.35 1.73 -16.00
N THR A 290 27.35 1.31 -16.77
CA THR A 290 26.29 2.19 -17.27
C THR A 290 25.59 2.89 -16.11
N ALA A 291 25.42 4.21 -16.19
CA ALA A 291 24.74 4.98 -15.15
C ALA A 291 23.23 4.82 -15.23
N LEU A 292 22.60 4.73 -14.06
CA LEU A 292 21.17 4.89 -13.85
C LEU A 292 20.97 6.14 -13.00
N ALA A 293 20.15 7.08 -13.46
CA ALA A 293 19.84 8.31 -12.75
C ALA A 293 18.43 8.28 -12.19
N PHE A 294 18.26 8.86 -11.01
CA PHE A 294 16.99 9.00 -10.32
C PHE A 294 16.79 10.46 -9.93
N ASP A 295 15.58 10.96 -10.09
CA ASP A 295 15.12 12.20 -9.49
C ASP A 295 14.18 11.87 -8.33
N LEU A 296 14.68 12.01 -7.11
CA LEU A 296 13.93 11.71 -5.89
C LEU A 296 12.83 12.74 -5.63
N LYS A 297 12.94 13.97 -6.16
CA LYS A 297 11.87 14.96 -6.04
C LYS A 297 10.63 14.47 -6.79
N ASP A 298 10.83 14.01 -8.01
CA ASP A 298 9.74 13.56 -8.89
C ASP A 298 9.46 12.05 -8.80
N ARG A 299 10.24 11.31 -8.00
CA ARG A 299 10.13 9.85 -7.79
C ARG A 299 10.20 9.05 -9.10
N LYS A 300 11.12 9.43 -10.00
CA LYS A 300 11.24 8.81 -11.32
C LYS A 300 12.68 8.47 -11.70
N THR A 301 12.84 7.49 -12.58
CA THR A 301 14.11 7.28 -13.29
C THR A 301 14.26 8.34 -14.38
N VAL A 302 15.50 8.77 -14.62
CA VAL A 302 15.82 9.73 -15.67
C VAL A 302 16.62 9.02 -16.76
N THR A 303 16.08 9.03 -17.98
CA THR A 303 16.76 8.49 -19.15
C THR A 303 17.96 9.36 -19.50
N LEU A 304 19.17 8.80 -19.35
CA LEU A 304 20.40 9.48 -19.73
C LEU A 304 20.73 9.20 -21.20
N PRO A 305 21.11 10.23 -22.00
CA PRO A 305 21.69 10.00 -23.31
C PRO A 305 22.93 9.09 -23.21
N GLY A 306 23.17 8.23 -24.21
CA GLY A 306 24.25 7.24 -24.14
C GLY A 306 25.65 7.85 -23.92
N ASN A 307 25.91 9.04 -24.49
CA ASN A 307 27.16 9.79 -24.28
C ASN A 307 27.28 10.46 -22.90
N ILE A 308 26.17 10.59 -22.16
CA ILE A 308 26.15 11.10 -20.78
C ILE A 308 26.24 9.94 -19.78
N ALA A 309 25.54 8.83 -20.04
CA ALA A 309 25.47 7.67 -19.14
C ALA A 309 26.85 7.05 -18.81
N THR A 310 27.83 7.18 -19.71
CA THR A 310 29.19 6.66 -19.54
C THR A 310 30.17 7.66 -18.91
N GLN A 311 29.76 8.93 -18.69
CA GLN A 311 30.63 9.94 -18.10
C GLN A 311 30.81 9.75 -16.60
N GLN A 312 31.73 10.50 -15.99
CA GLN A 312 31.88 10.52 -14.53
C GLN A 312 30.62 11.06 -13.84
N THR A 313 30.33 10.54 -12.64
CA THR A 313 29.13 10.90 -11.86
C THR A 313 28.95 12.40 -11.68
N LYS A 314 30.02 13.17 -11.48
CA LYS A 314 29.95 14.64 -11.38
C LYS A 314 29.33 15.27 -12.63
N ASN A 315 29.78 14.89 -13.82
CA ASN A 315 29.27 15.44 -15.07
C ASN A 315 27.80 15.06 -15.30
N ILE A 316 27.41 13.84 -14.92
CA ILE A 316 26.01 13.40 -14.98
C ILE A 316 25.15 14.24 -14.06
N LEU A 317 25.58 14.47 -12.81
CA LEU A 317 24.86 15.32 -11.86
C LEU A 317 24.74 16.77 -12.35
N ASP A 318 25.78 17.32 -12.96
CA ASP A 318 25.74 18.66 -13.54
C ASP A 318 24.78 18.74 -14.73
N TRP A 319 24.73 17.69 -15.57
CA TRP A 319 23.75 17.57 -16.65
C TRP A 319 22.31 17.46 -16.12
N LEU A 320 22.07 16.64 -15.10
CA LEU A 320 20.75 16.46 -14.48
C LEU A 320 20.22 17.79 -13.90
N LYS A 321 21.07 18.59 -13.26
CA LYS A 321 20.67 19.91 -12.73
C LYS A 321 20.25 20.91 -13.81
N GLN A 322 20.72 20.74 -15.04
CA GLN A 322 20.41 21.64 -16.17
C GLN A 322 19.19 21.18 -16.96
N ASN A 323 18.85 19.89 -16.91
CA ASN A 323 17.87 19.25 -17.80
C ASN A 323 16.74 18.51 -17.06
N GLY A 324 16.77 18.47 -15.72
CA GLY A 324 15.82 17.75 -14.87
C GLY A 324 15.11 18.63 -13.86
#